data_AF-A0A183A8V2-F1
#
_entry.id   AF-A0A183A8V2-F1
#
_cell.length_a   1.000
_cell.length_b   1.000
_cell.length_c   1.000
_cell.angle_alpha   90.00
_cell.angle_beta   90.00
_cell.angle_gamma   90.00
#
_symmetry.space_group_name_H-M   'P 1'
#
loop_
_entity.id
_entity.type
_entity.pdbx_description
1 polymer ?
#
loop_
_entity_poly.entity_id
_entity_poly.type
_entity_poly.pdbx_seq_one_letter_code
_entity_poly.pdbx_strand_id
1 'polypeptide(L)'
;MKWEDFPRRREKAPGIPLLRPASGFFTSKLPITCRVQVQGYGKNHQLDALATLFVAQNPDKERTEKEKEEIQDKIRRLKPQVTNFLQSCSTPSADASGFTGPSPPACPVCGYGGYQSMPHTGSCAMHDICACCQRPVPAYVPQQSSENQVQCEICRRSFCALISPTGCPNCLNDCLTRLIDLRNMTALPSDLLLRNTVETSILKDHLATKGISVSDFVQSCLDNLDPNLFGPNGSTDQSLICHGCGLRCLSQMAYKQREAIPNDELPVTVTARPNCYYGRKCRTQRTNMSHAHRYNHICEQTRF
;
A
#
# COMPACT_ATOMS: atom_id res chain seq x y z
N MET A 1 23.19 33.74 -35.12
CA MET A 1 21.89 34.24 -35.63
C MET A 1 21.03 34.63 -34.44
N LYS A 2 20.76 35.92 -34.28
CA LYS A 2 19.89 36.49 -33.25
C LYS A 2 18.43 36.26 -33.66
N TRP A 3 17.59 35.88 -32.71
CA TRP A 3 16.13 35.83 -32.87
C TRP A 3 15.52 36.86 -31.93
N GLU A 4 15.38 38.08 -32.43
CA GLU A 4 14.42 39.06 -31.93
C GLU A 4 13.47 39.44 -33.08
N ASP A 5 12.24 39.78 -32.69
CA ASP A 5 11.14 40.40 -33.46
C ASP A 5 10.23 39.52 -34.34
N PHE A 6 8.95 39.40 -33.93
CA PHE A 6 7.74 40.02 -34.56
C PHE A 6 6.43 39.47 -33.90
N PRO A 7 5.23 40.10 -34.04
CA PRO A 7 4.57 40.80 -32.94
C PRO A 7 3.15 40.30 -32.58
N ARG A 8 2.60 40.87 -31.50
CA ARG A 8 1.21 40.71 -31.03
C ARG A 8 0.20 41.16 -32.10
N ARG A 9 -0.85 40.35 -32.35
CA ARG A 9 -2.13 40.82 -32.92
C ARG A 9 -3.28 40.51 -31.95
N ARG A 10 -3.95 41.58 -31.52
CA ARG A 10 -5.27 41.58 -30.90
C ARG A 10 -6.30 41.52 -32.01
N GLU A 11 -7.25 40.59 -31.91
CA GLU A 11 -8.54 40.70 -32.61
C GLU A 11 -9.67 40.56 -31.59
N LYS A 12 -10.63 41.47 -31.69
CA LYS A 12 -11.86 41.58 -30.90
C LYS A 12 -13.04 41.17 -31.79
N ALA A 13 -14.03 40.50 -31.18
CA ALA A 13 -15.50 40.54 -31.39
C ALA A 13 -16.12 39.13 -31.57
N PRO A 14 -17.44 38.92 -31.36
CA PRO A 14 -18.45 39.70 -30.63
C PRO A 14 -19.17 38.88 -29.53
N GLY A 15 -20.00 39.56 -28.74
CA GLY A 15 -20.59 39.07 -27.50
C GLY A 15 -21.72 38.03 -27.62
N ILE A 16 -21.83 37.24 -26.54
CA ILE A 16 -22.98 36.39 -26.19
C ILE A 16 -23.53 36.92 -24.84
N PRO A 17 -24.85 36.96 -24.62
CA PRO A 17 -25.47 37.78 -23.57
C PRO A 17 -25.13 37.33 -22.15
N LEU A 18 -24.94 38.32 -21.27
CA LEU A 18 -24.76 38.18 -19.84
C LEU A 18 -25.97 37.51 -19.17
N LEU A 19 -25.83 36.25 -18.78
CA LEU A 19 -26.60 35.72 -17.65
C LEU A 19 -25.99 36.30 -16.37
N ARG A 20 -26.75 37.20 -15.73
CA ARG A 20 -26.42 37.79 -14.42
C ARG A 20 -26.12 36.65 -13.42
N PRO A 21 -24.96 36.65 -12.75
CA PRO A 21 -24.81 35.83 -11.56
C PRO A 21 -25.66 36.45 -10.45
N ALA A 22 -26.55 35.64 -9.90
CA ALA A 22 -27.20 35.94 -8.64
C ALA A 22 -26.13 36.30 -7.60
N SER A 23 -26.33 37.45 -6.99
CA SER A 23 -25.60 38.01 -5.86
C SER A 23 -25.26 36.97 -4.80
N GLY A 24 -23.96 36.84 -4.49
CA GLY A 24 -23.47 36.00 -3.41
C GLY A 24 -21.95 35.96 -3.36
N PHE A 25 -21.32 37.10 -3.02
CA PHE A 25 -19.89 37.15 -2.69
C PHE A 25 -19.62 36.26 -1.48
N PHE A 26 -19.06 35.07 -1.70
CA PHE A 26 -18.25 34.38 -0.70
C PHE A 26 -16.89 34.10 -1.31
N THR A 27 -15.93 34.99 -1.02
CA THR A 27 -14.50 34.73 -1.24
C THR A 27 -14.08 33.61 -0.29
N SER A 28 -14.26 32.36 -0.70
CA SER A 28 -14.00 31.21 0.17
C SER A 28 -12.50 30.93 0.21
N LYS A 29 -11.93 31.03 1.41
CA LYS A 29 -10.56 30.62 1.75
C LYS A 29 -10.47 29.09 1.76
N LEU A 30 -10.64 28.47 0.60
CA LEU A 30 -10.55 27.02 0.43
C LEU A 30 -9.28 26.69 -0.39
N PRO A 31 -8.54 25.62 -0.08
CA PRO A 31 -7.45 25.15 -0.92
C PRO A 31 -7.99 24.83 -2.30
N ILE A 32 -7.28 25.32 -3.32
CA ILE A 32 -7.67 25.22 -4.74
C ILE A 32 -7.88 23.75 -5.15
N THR A 33 -7.16 22.83 -4.52
CA THR A 33 -7.15 21.41 -4.88
C THR A 33 -8.32 20.61 -4.32
N CYS A 34 -8.79 20.91 -3.10
CA CYS A 34 -9.83 20.11 -2.44
C CYS A 34 -11.11 20.87 -2.13
N ARG A 35 -11.13 22.21 -2.23
CA ARG A 35 -12.27 23.06 -1.85
C ARG A 35 -12.83 22.78 -0.44
N VAL A 36 -12.04 22.19 0.46
CA VAL A 36 -12.40 21.92 1.86
C VAL A 36 -11.90 23.06 2.75
N GLN A 37 -12.60 23.40 3.82
CA GLN A 37 -12.14 24.44 4.74
C GLN A 37 -10.82 24.04 5.41
N VAL A 38 -9.81 24.93 5.38
CA VAL A 38 -8.49 24.65 5.97
C VAL A 38 -8.62 24.58 7.48
N GLN A 39 -8.46 23.37 8.02
CA GLN A 39 -8.54 23.12 9.47
C GLN A 39 -7.19 23.31 10.19
N GLY A 40 -6.09 23.33 9.45
CA GLY A 40 -4.75 23.53 10.00
C GLY A 40 -3.69 23.61 8.92
N TYR A 41 -2.48 24.01 9.32
CA TYR A 41 -1.29 23.98 8.47
C TYR A 41 -0.07 23.61 9.33
N GLY A 42 0.90 22.93 8.72
CA GLY A 42 2.12 22.48 9.39
C GLY A 42 3.35 22.74 8.52
N LYS A 43 4.52 22.84 9.16
CA LYS A 43 5.80 22.88 8.42
C LYS A 43 6.07 21.51 7.83
N ASN A 44 6.37 21.47 6.53
CA ASN A 44 6.81 20.24 5.89
C ASN A 44 8.33 20.25 5.81
N HIS A 45 8.97 19.60 6.79
CA HIS A 45 10.43 19.58 6.94
C HIS A 45 11.15 18.96 5.73
N GLN A 46 10.50 18.04 5.00
CA GLN A 46 11.08 17.46 3.79
C GLN A 46 11.05 18.46 2.62
N LEU A 47 9.96 19.20 2.45
CA LEU A 47 9.90 20.28 1.46
C LEU A 47 10.86 21.42 1.80
N ASP A 48 11.03 21.74 3.09
CA ASP A 48 12.03 22.73 3.52
C ASP A 48 13.46 22.26 3.20
N ALA A 49 13.78 20.98 3.44
CA ALA A 49 15.08 20.42 3.09
C ALA A 49 15.32 20.42 1.57
N LEU A 50 14.31 20.03 0.77
CA LEU A 50 14.40 20.05 -0.70
C LEU A 50 14.50 21.46 -1.25
N ALA A 51 13.74 22.42 -0.72
CA ALA A 51 13.84 23.83 -1.10
C ALA A 51 15.22 24.40 -0.77
N THR A 52 15.78 24.03 0.39
CA THR A 52 17.13 24.44 0.79
C THR A 52 18.19 23.92 -0.18
N LEU A 53 18.13 22.62 -0.54
CA LEU A 53 19.04 22.02 -1.52
C LEU A 53 18.87 22.62 -2.92
N PHE A 54 17.62 22.89 -3.33
CA PHE A 54 17.31 23.47 -4.63
C PHE A 54 17.86 24.90 -4.77
N VAL A 55 17.72 25.73 -3.75
CA VAL A 55 18.27 27.10 -3.71
C VAL A 55 19.79 27.07 -3.64
N ALA A 56 20.40 26.12 -2.90
CA ALA A 56 21.85 25.95 -2.87
C ALA A 56 22.43 25.62 -4.26
N GLN A 57 21.68 24.88 -5.10
CA GLN A 57 22.06 24.56 -6.47
C GLN A 57 21.65 25.63 -7.50
N ASN A 58 20.74 26.54 -7.15
CA ASN A 58 20.22 27.60 -8.02
C ASN A 58 20.07 28.92 -7.23
N PRO A 59 21.18 29.62 -6.93
CA PRO A 59 21.15 30.82 -6.08
C PRO A 59 20.35 31.98 -6.68
N ASP A 60 20.23 32.02 -8.01
CA ASP A 60 19.44 32.98 -8.78
C ASP A 60 17.93 32.85 -8.57
N LYS A 61 17.47 31.69 -8.07
CA LYS A 61 16.06 31.40 -7.79
C LYS A 61 15.71 31.57 -6.30
N GLU A 62 16.63 32.07 -5.49
CA GLU A 62 16.31 32.43 -4.12
C GLU A 62 15.25 33.54 -4.12
N ARG A 63 14.23 33.37 -3.27
CA ARG A 63 13.22 34.42 -3.09
C ARG A 63 13.88 35.67 -2.55
N THR A 64 13.42 36.81 -3.05
CA THR A 64 13.85 38.11 -2.50
C THR A 64 13.40 38.26 -1.05
N GLU A 65 14.12 39.06 -0.26
CA GLU A 65 13.77 39.29 1.15
C GLU A 65 12.35 39.85 1.31
N LYS A 66 11.91 40.69 0.37
CA LYS A 66 10.54 41.21 0.33
C LYS A 66 9.49 40.11 0.19
N GLU A 67 9.71 39.12 -0.68
CA GLU A 67 8.79 38.00 -0.86
C GLU A 67 8.77 37.08 0.37
N LYS A 68 9.93 36.89 1.02
CA LYS A 68 10.01 36.13 2.28
C LYS A 68 9.23 36.81 3.39
N GLU A 69 9.32 38.14 3.51
CA GLU A 69 8.53 38.93 4.46
C GLU A 69 7.02 38.84 4.17
N GLU A 70 6.59 39.00 2.92
CA GLU A 70 5.17 38.88 2.53
C GLU A 70 4.58 37.50 2.89
N ILE A 71 5.36 36.43 2.70
CA ILE A 71 4.97 35.06 3.09
C ILE A 71 4.84 34.96 4.62
N GLN A 72 5.81 35.48 5.38
CA GLN A 72 5.75 35.46 6.84
C GLN A 72 4.58 36.28 7.40
N ASP A 73 4.29 37.42 6.77
CA ASP A 73 3.17 38.28 7.14
C ASP A 73 1.83 37.58 6.89
N LYS A 74 1.72 36.84 5.78
CA LYS A 74 0.56 36.00 5.47
C LYS A 74 0.39 34.87 6.49
N ILE A 75 1.49 34.23 6.91
CA ILE A 75 1.47 33.22 7.98
C ILE A 75 1.01 33.85 9.30
N ARG A 76 1.51 35.04 9.66
CA ARG A 76 1.13 35.76 10.88
C ARG A 76 -0.37 36.08 10.91
N ARG A 77 -0.94 36.50 9.77
CA ARG A 77 -2.39 36.78 9.63
C ARG A 77 -3.27 35.53 9.69
N LEU A 78 -2.76 34.38 9.25
CA LEU A 78 -3.51 33.12 9.24
C LEU A 78 -3.42 32.36 10.58
N LYS A 79 -2.34 32.53 11.34
CA LYS A 79 -2.12 31.88 12.64
C LYS A 79 -3.29 32.04 13.65
N PRO A 80 -3.87 33.24 13.89
CA PRO A 80 -4.98 33.40 14.83
C PRO A 80 -6.32 32.85 14.33
N GLN A 81 -6.50 32.67 13.02
CA GLN A 81 -7.74 32.10 12.45
C GLN A 81 -7.85 30.59 12.69
N VAL A 82 -6.73 29.91 12.94
CA VAL A 82 -6.66 28.49 13.29
C VAL A 82 -6.81 28.27 14.79
N THR A 83 -6.27 29.19 15.63
CA THR A 83 -6.36 29.07 17.10
C THR A 83 -7.74 29.41 17.66
N ASN A 84 -8.48 30.36 17.07
CA ASN A 84 -9.84 30.69 17.54
C ASN A 84 -10.85 29.55 17.32
N PHE A 85 -10.55 28.59 16.44
CA PHE A 85 -11.38 27.39 16.24
C PHE A 85 -11.12 26.32 17.32
N LEU A 86 -9.95 26.35 17.96
CA LEU A 86 -9.60 25.44 19.05
C LEU A 86 -10.17 25.90 20.41
N GLN A 87 -10.57 27.17 20.52
CA GLN A 87 -10.91 27.79 21.82
C GLN A 87 -12.41 28.08 22.00
N SER A 88 -13.25 27.93 20.96
CA SER A 88 -14.71 27.93 21.13
C SER A 88 -15.25 26.68 21.82
N CYS A 89 -14.39 25.72 22.16
CA CYS A 89 -14.73 24.46 22.82
C CYS A 89 -14.42 24.44 24.32
N SER A 90 -14.20 25.59 24.96
CA SER A 90 -13.84 25.66 26.39
C SER A 90 -14.51 26.83 27.11
N THR A 91 -15.83 26.73 27.34
CA THR A 91 -16.45 27.38 28.50
C THR A 91 -17.34 26.36 29.22
N PRO A 92 -17.18 26.16 30.55
CA PRO A 92 -18.07 25.33 31.32
C PRO A 92 -19.24 26.19 31.81
N SER A 93 -20.45 25.97 31.27
CA SER A 93 -21.67 26.37 31.98
C SER A 93 -22.14 25.18 32.78
N ALA A 94 -22.09 25.32 34.10
CA ALA A 94 -22.85 24.49 35.02
C ALA A 94 -24.33 24.62 34.65
N ASP A 95 -25.01 23.50 34.39
CA ASP A 95 -26.29 23.18 35.05
C ASP A 95 -26.73 21.73 34.72
N ALA A 96 -26.92 21.01 35.83
CA ALA A 96 -27.77 19.86 36.09
C ALA A 96 -28.06 18.77 35.03
N SER A 97 -27.65 17.56 35.42
CA SER A 97 -28.36 16.26 35.31
C SER A 97 -28.41 15.53 33.96
N GLY A 98 -27.62 14.46 33.88
CA GLY A 98 -27.82 13.37 32.91
C GLY A 98 -26.53 12.55 32.72
N PHE A 99 -26.50 11.36 33.30
CA PHE A 99 -25.45 10.34 33.14
C PHE A 99 -24.85 10.29 31.72
N THR A 100 -23.54 10.55 31.58
CA THR A 100 -22.78 10.14 30.39
C THR A 100 -21.42 9.62 30.83
N GLY A 101 -21.17 8.33 30.60
CA GLY A 101 -19.82 7.76 30.72
C GLY A 101 -18.87 8.34 29.67
N PRO A 102 -17.55 8.09 29.79
CA PRO A 102 -16.56 8.64 28.86
C PRO A 102 -16.91 8.26 27.41
N SER A 103 -16.99 9.28 26.55
CA SER A 103 -17.23 9.11 25.12
C SER A 103 -16.09 8.29 24.49
N PRO A 104 -16.38 7.43 23.50
CA PRO A 104 -15.36 6.65 22.83
C PRO A 104 -14.36 7.57 22.11
N PRO A 105 -13.06 7.20 22.06
CA PRO A 105 -12.04 8.01 21.43
C PRO A 105 -12.34 8.20 19.92
N ALA A 106 -12.29 9.45 19.47
CA ALA A 106 -12.48 9.81 18.07
C ALA A 106 -11.37 9.26 17.17
N CYS A 107 -11.65 9.08 15.88
CA CYS A 107 -10.66 8.63 14.91
C CYS A 107 -9.46 9.61 14.86
N PRO A 108 -8.20 9.13 15.00
CA PRO A 108 -7.03 10.00 15.01
C PRO A 108 -6.71 10.65 13.65
N VAL A 109 -7.36 10.22 12.56
CA VAL A 109 -7.10 10.71 11.21
C VAL A 109 -8.10 11.76 10.75
N CYS A 110 -9.40 11.58 11.02
CA CYS A 110 -10.44 12.52 10.61
C CYS A 110 -11.26 13.12 11.75
N GLY A 111 -10.94 12.80 13.01
CA GLY A 111 -11.63 13.32 14.18
C GLY A 111 -13.09 12.88 14.33
N TYR A 112 -13.57 11.92 13.53
CA TYR A 112 -14.96 11.48 13.59
C TYR A 112 -15.21 10.67 14.86
N GLY A 113 -16.07 11.18 15.74
CA GLY A 113 -16.59 10.53 16.94
C GLY A 113 -18.11 10.52 16.89
N GLY A 114 -18.69 9.51 16.25
CA GLY A 114 -20.13 9.34 16.14
C GLY A 114 -20.71 8.52 17.30
N TYR A 115 -21.88 8.92 17.79
CA TYR A 115 -22.69 8.30 18.85
C TYR A 115 -23.22 6.88 18.54
N GLN A 116 -22.73 6.24 17.48
CA GLN A 116 -23.07 4.87 17.07
C GLN A 116 -21.83 3.96 17.01
N SER A 117 -20.73 4.34 17.67
CA SER A 117 -19.57 3.46 17.78
C SER A 117 -19.74 2.54 18.98
N MET A 118 -20.07 1.27 18.71
CA MET A 118 -19.95 0.22 19.72
C MET A 118 -18.49 0.13 20.21
N PRO A 119 -18.27 -0.14 21.50
CA PRO A 119 -16.96 -0.05 22.12
C PRO A 119 -16.16 -1.33 21.87
N HIS A 120 -15.86 -1.68 20.62
CA HIS A 120 -14.74 -2.56 20.30
C HIS A 120 -14.16 -2.14 18.94
N THR A 121 -12.86 -1.82 18.93
CA THR A 121 -11.97 -1.66 17.76
C THR A 121 -12.14 -0.43 16.86
N GLY A 122 -11.83 0.78 17.34
CA GLY A 122 -11.18 1.87 16.56
C GLY A 122 -11.57 2.14 15.09
N SER A 123 -12.78 1.82 14.64
CA SER A 123 -13.13 1.76 13.22
C SER A 123 -13.85 3.03 12.78
N CYS A 124 -13.14 3.88 12.06
CA CYS A 124 -13.76 4.93 11.28
C CYS A 124 -14.30 4.32 9.98
N ALA A 125 -15.57 4.56 9.62
CA ALA A 125 -16.13 4.09 8.35
C ALA A 125 -15.40 4.59 7.09
N MET A 126 -14.55 5.61 7.25
CA MET A 126 -13.73 6.20 6.18
C MET A 126 -12.30 5.67 6.14
N HIS A 127 -11.89 4.83 7.12
CA HIS A 127 -10.52 4.33 7.20
C HIS A 127 -10.48 2.84 7.52
N ASP A 128 -9.71 2.10 6.74
CA ASP A 128 -9.27 0.75 7.08
C ASP A 128 -7.94 0.80 7.84
N ILE A 129 -7.52 -0.36 8.37
CA ILE A 129 -6.22 -0.53 9.01
C ILE A 129 -5.31 -1.34 8.08
N CYS A 130 -4.09 -0.83 7.84
CA CYS A 130 -3.07 -1.57 7.11
C CYS A 130 -2.73 -2.86 7.85
N ALA A 131 -2.98 -4.01 7.24
CA ALA A 131 -2.72 -5.31 7.86
C ALA A 131 -1.22 -5.61 8.07
N CYS A 132 -0.32 -4.81 7.50
CA CYS A 132 1.12 -4.91 7.71
C CYS A 132 1.62 -4.04 8.88
N CYS A 133 1.33 -2.74 8.89
CA CYS A 133 1.89 -1.79 9.87
C CYS A 133 0.89 -1.26 10.90
N GLN A 134 -0.38 -1.68 10.82
CA GLN A 134 -1.47 -1.24 11.69
C GLN A 134 -1.78 0.27 11.64
N ARG A 135 -1.21 1.01 10.68
CA ARG A 135 -1.55 2.42 10.47
C ARG A 135 -2.87 2.55 9.69
N PRO A 136 -3.67 3.60 9.95
CA PRO A 136 -4.87 3.85 9.18
C PRO A 136 -4.57 4.12 7.70
N VAL A 137 -5.45 3.65 6.82
CA VAL A 137 -5.48 3.91 5.38
C VAL A 137 -6.90 4.29 4.97
N PRO A 138 -7.12 5.08 3.90
CA PRO A 138 -8.46 5.34 3.40
C PRO A 138 -9.21 4.03 3.11
N ALA A 139 -10.46 3.93 3.56
CA ALA A 139 -11.30 2.80 3.24
C ALA A 139 -11.54 2.76 1.72
N TYR A 140 -11.40 1.58 1.12
CA TYR A 140 -11.64 1.42 -0.31
C TYR A 140 -13.15 1.52 -0.61
N VAL A 141 -13.53 2.45 -1.49
CA VAL A 141 -14.90 2.58 -1.99
C VAL A 141 -14.94 2.07 -3.44
N PRO A 142 -15.45 0.85 -3.69
CA PRO A 142 -15.38 0.20 -5.01
C PRO A 142 -15.99 0.99 -6.17
N GLN A 143 -16.91 1.91 -5.87
CA GLN A 143 -17.69 2.65 -6.86
C GLN A 143 -17.09 4.00 -7.26
N GLN A 144 -15.98 4.45 -6.65
CA GLN A 144 -15.53 5.84 -6.78
C GLN A 144 -14.17 6.05 -7.45
N SER A 145 -13.24 5.09 -7.41
CA SER A 145 -11.97 5.17 -8.19
C SER A 145 -11.16 3.87 -8.12
N SER A 146 -10.49 3.52 -9.22
CA SER A 146 -9.40 2.52 -9.24
C SER A 146 -8.12 3.04 -8.57
N GLU A 147 -7.98 4.36 -8.44
CA GLU A 147 -6.80 5.04 -7.90
C GLU A 147 -6.56 4.79 -6.40
N ASN A 148 -7.58 4.36 -5.66
CA ASN A 148 -7.49 4.08 -4.22
C ASN A 148 -7.54 2.58 -3.88
N GLN A 149 -7.17 1.69 -4.82
CA GLN A 149 -7.15 0.26 -4.55
C GLN A 149 -6.01 -0.11 -3.57
N VAL A 150 -6.35 -0.14 -2.29
CA VAL A 150 -5.45 -0.49 -1.18
C VAL A 150 -5.62 -1.93 -0.69
N GLN A 151 -6.52 -2.69 -1.31
CA GLN A 151 -6.88 -4.03 -0.87
C GLN A 151 -6.17 -5.10 -1.70
N CYS A 152 -5.73 -6.15 -1.01
CA CYS A 152 -5.32 -7.38 -1.68
C CYS A 152 -6.54 -8.08 -2.27
N GLU A 153 -6.50 -8.40 -3.56
CA GLU A 153 -7.62 -9.03 -4.28
C GLU A 153 -7.97 -10.43 -3.76
N ILE A 154 -6.98 -11.14 -3.17
CA ILE A 154 -7.14 -12.49 -2.62
C ILE A 154 -7.70 -12.46 -1.19
N CYS A 155 -7.08 -11.73 -0.26
CA CYS A 155 -7.46 -11.77 1.16
C CYS A 155 -8.36 -10.61 1.61
N ARG A 156 -8.61 -9.63 0.73
CA ARG A 156 -9.42 -8.43 0.96
C ARG A 156 -8.98 -7.53 2.12
N ARG A 157 -7.80 -7.77 2.70
CA ARG A 157 -7.20 -6.88 3.70
C ARG A 157 -6.61 -5.65 3.03
N SER A 158 -6.64 -4.52 3.72
CA SER A 158 -6.11 -3.23 3.27
C SER A 158 -4.64 -3.05 3.64
N PHE A 159 -3.88 -2.33 2.81
CA PHE A 159 -2.43 -2.16 2.90
C PHE A 159 -2.03 -0.76 2.43
N CYS A 160 -0.96 -0.21 3.01
CA CYS A 160 -0.58 1.18 2.76
C CYS A 160 0.45 1.39 1.63
N ALA A 161 1.01 0.32 1.04
CA ALA A 161 2.17 0.42 0.14
C ALA A 161 1.97 1.39 -1.03
N LEU A 162 0.80 1.38 -1.68
CA LEU A 162 0.56 2.17 -2.90
C LEU A 162 0.23 3.64 -2.64
N ILE A 163 -0.17 3.98 -1.41
CA ILE A 163 -0.69 5.30 -1.06
C ILE A 163 0.14 6.03 0.01
N SER A 164 1.03 5.32 0.71
CA SER A 164 1.87 5.89 1.76
C SER A 164 3.08 6.59 1.13
N PRO A 165 3.26 7.91 1.26
CA PRO A 165 4.35 8.64 0.60
C PRO A 165 5.74 8.25 1.15
N THR A 166 5.81 7.94 2.44
CA THR A 166 7.01 7.40 3.10
C THR A 166 7.09 5.88 3.01
N GLY A 167 6.10 5.27 2.37
CA GLY A 167 5.96 3.84 2.33
C GLY A 167 5.45 3.21 3.64
N CYS A 168 5.38 1.88 3.68
CA CYS A 168 5.04 1.13 4.88
C CYS A 168 6.20 1.19 5.88
N PRO A 169 5.98 1.53 7.16
CA PRO A 169 7.07 1.55 8.15
C PRO A 169 7.51 0.15 8.61
N ASN A 170 6.70 -0.88 8.38
CA ASN A 170 6.93 -2.24 8.89
C ASN A 170 7.51 -3.19 7.83
N CYS A 171 7.56 -2.76 6.58
CA CYS A 171 8.21 -3.50 5.50
C CYS A 171 8.86 -2.52 4.53
N LEU A 172 9.70 -3.00 3.62
CA LEU A 172 10.34 -2.16 2.59
C LEU A 172 9.35 -1.78 1.46
N ASN A 173 8.16 -1.30 1.84
CA ASN A 173 7.07 -0.90 0.94
C ASN A 173 6.44 -2.02 0.11
N ASP A 174 6.73 -3.27 0.46
CA ASP A 174 6.27 -4.45 -0.28
C ASP A 174 5.05 -5.14 0.37
N CYS A 175 4.24 -4.40 1.14
CA CYS A 175 3.06 -4.99 1.78
C CYS A 175 1.89 -5.22 0.81
N LEU A 176 1.90 -4.54 -0.34
CA LEU A 176 0.98 -4.73 -1.45
C LEU A 176 1.70 -4.41 -2.76
N THR A 177 1.68 -5.34 -3.70
CA THR A 177 2.37 -5.26 -4.98
C THR A 177 1.53 -5.95 -6.06
N ARG A 178 1.91 -5.83 -7.34
CA ARG A 178 1.29 -6.64 -8.39
C ARG A 178 1.89 -8.04 -8.41
N LEU A 179 1.10 -9.03 -8.82
CA LEU A 179 1.58 -10.40 -8.90
C LEU A 179 2.80 -10.57 -9.82
N ILE A 180 2.84 -9.84 -10.94
CA ILE A 180 3.99 -9.85 -11.87
C ILE A 180 5.28 -9.33 -11.26
N ASP A 181 5.19 -8.43 -10.27
CA ASP A 181 6.37 -7.81 -9.64
C ASP A 181 7.11 -8.79 -8.73
N LEU A 182 6.55 -9.99 -8.46
CA LEU A 182 7.26 -11.07 -7.77
C LEU A 182 8.54 -11.49 -8.52
N ARG A 183 8.62 -11.36 -9.85
CA ARG A 183 9.84 -11.69 -10.61
C ARG A 183 11.08 -10.91 -10.15
N ASN A 184 10.88 -9.76 -9.50
CA ASN A 184 11.95 -8.91 -8.99
C ASN A 184 12.57 -9.44 -7.68
N MET A 185 12.11 -10.59 -7.16
CA MET A 185 12.69 -11.21 -5.98
C MET A 185 14.16 -11.58 -6.21
N THR A 186 15.02 -11.14 -5.29
CA THR A 186 16.45 -11.44 -5.32
C THR A 186 16.78 -12.80 -4.71
N ALA A 187 15.91 -13.32 -3.83
CA ALA A 187 16.08 -14.60 -3.16
C ALA A 187 14.74 -15.29 -2.90
N LEU A 188 14.70 -16.61 -3.06
CA LEU A 188 13.54 -17.41 -2.66
C LEU A 188 13.51 -17.58 -1.13
N PRO A 189 12.33 -17.50 -0.48
CA PRO A 189 12.19 -17.85 0.93
C PRO A 189 12.71 -19.25 1.23
N SER A 190 13.26 -19.48 2.42
CA SER A 190 13.77 -20.80 2.83
C SER A 190 12.66 -21.85 3.00
N ASP A 191 11.42 -21.43 3.17
CA ASP A 191 10.25 -22.28 3.40
C ASP A 191 9.21 -22.14 2.28
N LEU A 192 9.64 -21.78 1.07
CA LEU A 192 8.75 -21.51 -0.06
C LEU A 192 7.80 -22.68 -0.37
N LEU A 193 8.30 -23.91 -0.46
CA LEU A 193 7.48 -25.07 -0.81
C LEU A 193 6.67 -25.53 0.41
N LEU A 194 5.40 -25.13 0.49
CA LEU A 194 4.44 -25.56 1.51
C LEU A 194 4.92 -25.37 2.97
N ARG A 195 5.81 -24.40 3.23
CA ARG A 195 6.49 -24.19 4.51
C ARG A 195 7.42 -25.34 4.92
N ASN A 196 7.96 -26.07 3.95
CA ASN A 196 8.91 -27.16 4.13
C ASN A 196 10.30 -26.71 3.68
N THR A 197 11.21 -26.54 4.64
CA THR A 197 12.57 -26.06 4.38
C THR A 197 13.43 -27.08 3.64
N VAL A 198 13.17 -28.38 3.81
CA VAL A 198 13.92 -29.46 3.16
C VAL A 198 13.55 -29.54 1.68
N GLU A 199 12.26 -29.56 1.35
CA GLU A 199 11.85 -29.56 -0.06
C GLU A 199 12.29 -28.27 -0.76
N THR A 200 12.23 -27.13 -0.04
CA THR A 200 12.69 -25.85 -0.58
C THR A 200 14.20 -25.85 -0.81
N SER A 201 15.02 -26.45 0.06
CA SER A 201 16.46 -26.55 -0.17
C SER A 201 16.76 -27.44 -1.38
N ILE A 202 16.06 -28.57 -1.53
CA ILE A 202 16.19 -29.46 -2.70
C ILE A 202 15.89 -28.69 -3.99
N LEU A 203 14.82 -27.89 -4.02
CA LEU A 203 14.51 -27.04 -5.17
C LEU A 203 15.64 -26.02 -5.43
N LYS A 204 16.10 -25.32 -4.39
CA LYS A 204 17.20 -24.34 -4.53
C LYS A 204 18.48 -24.96 -5.06
N ASP A 205 18.85 -26.14 -4.59
CA ASP A 205 20.04 -26.87 -5.03
C ASP A 205 19.92 -27.30 -6.50
N HIS A 206 18.74 -27.75 -6.92
CA HIS A 206 18.46 -28.08 -8.32
C HIS A 206 18.56 -26.84 -9.21
N LEU A 207 17.95 -25.71 -8.83
CA LEU A 207 18.03 -24.45 -9.58
C LEU A 207 19.49 -23.97 -9.71
N ALA A 208 20.26 -24.05 -8.62
CA ALA A 208 21.68 -23.69 -8.61
C ALA A 208 22.50 -24.60 -9.55
N THR A 209 22.23 -25.91 -9.53
CA THR A 209 22.91 -26.90 -10.40
C THR A 209 22.62 -26.65 -11.88
N LYS A 210 21.40 -26.22 -12.21
CA LYS A 210 20.98 -25.87 -13.59
C LYS A 210 21.36 -24.46 -14.01
N GLY A 211 21.90 -23.64 -13.10
CA GLY A 211 22.22 -22.23 -13.38
C GLY A 211 20.98 -21.36 -13.61
N ILE A 212 19.82 -21.74 -13.08
CA ILE A 212 18.57 -20.99 -13.22
C ILE A 212 18.54 -19.88 -12.15
N SER A 213 18.38 -18.63 -12.59
CA SER A 213 18.27 -17.51 -11.65
C SER A 213 16.92 -17.50 -10.92
N VAL A 214 16.88 -16.85 -9.75
CA VAL A 214 15.62 -16.70 -8.99
C VAL A 214 14.57 -15.95 -9.82
N SER A 215 14.98 -14.91 -10.53
CA SER A 215 14.10 -14.13 -11.41
C SER A 215 13.50 -15.02 -12.51
N ASP A 216 14.33 -15.82 -13.19
CA ASP A 216 13.86 -16.69 -14.28
C ASP A 216 12.92 -17.79 -13.78
N PHE A 217 13.24 -18.39 -12.62
CA PHE A 217 12.36 -19.38 -11.99
C PHE A 217 11.00 -18.77 -11.62
N VAL A 218 10.99 -17.58 -11.01
CA VAL A 218 9.74 -16.90 -10.64
C VAL A 218 8.95 -16.49 -11.88
N GLN A 219 9.62 -15.99 -12.93
CA GLN A 219 8.97 -15.66 -14.19
C GLN A 219 8.32 -16.91 -14.81
N SER A 220 9.04 -18.04 -14.85
CA SER A 220 8.49 -19.31 -15.33
C SER A 220 7.28 -19.77 -14.50
N CYS A 221 7.27 -19.51 -13.18
CA CYS A 221 6.11 -19.78 -12.34
C CYS A 221 4.92 -18.91 -12.76
N LEU A 222 5.14 -17.61 -12.98
CA LEU A 222 4.11 -16.65 -13.39
C LEU A 222 3.55 -16.95 -14.79
N ASP A 223 4.38 -17.46 -15.71
CA ASP A 223 3.94 -17.86 -17.06
C ASP A 223 2.93 -19.03 -17.01
N ASN A 224 2.94 -19.81 -15.92
CA ASN A 224 2.02 -20.92 -15.66
C ASN A 224 0.99 -20.59 -14.56
N LEU A 225 0.67 -19.30 -14.39
CA LEU A 225 -0.32 -18.85 -13.43
C LEU A 225 -1.69 -19.46 -13.75
N ASP A 226 -2.21 -20.28 -12.83
CA ASP A 226 -3.60 -20.73 -12.89
C ASP A 226 -4.51 -19.57 -12.50
N PRO A 227 -5.40 -19.09 -13.39
CA PRO A 227 -6.35 -18.05 -13.05
C PRO A 227 -7.20 -18.44 -11.83
N ASN A 228 -7.53 -19.72 -11.67
CA ASN A 228 -8.42 -20.19 -10.60
C ASN A 228 -7.73 -20.40 -9.25
N LEU A 229 -6.43 -20.07 -9.13
CA LEU A 229 -5.61 -20.38 -7.95
C LEU A 229 -6.20 -19.82 -6.63
N PHE A 230 -7.05 -18.78 -6.69
CA PHE A 230 -7.68 -18.17 -5.52
C PHE A 230 -9.19 -17.85 -5.66
N GLY A 231 -9.89 -18.51 -6.60
CA GLY A 231 -11.35 -18.42 -6.70
C GLY A 231 -11.87 -17.98 -8.08
N PRO A 232 -13.21 -17.76 -8.20
CA PRO A 232 -13.89 -17.58 -9.49
C PRO A 232 -13.56 -16.28 -10.23
N ASN A 233 -12.98 -15.29 -9.56
CA ASN A 233 -12.47 -14.06 -10.16
C ASN A 233 -10.96 -14.14 -10.21
N GLY A 234 -10.45 -14.89 -11.19
CA GLY A 234 -9.07 -15.34 -11.20
C GLY A 234 -8.04 -14.22 -11.09
N SER A 235 -6.95 -14.49 -10.37
CA SER A 235 -5.85 -13.53 -10.25
C SER A 235 -5.14 -13.41 -11.59
N THR A 236 -4.90 -12.18 -12.03
CA THR A 236 -4.06 -11.89 -13.19
C THR A 236 -2.65 -11.50 -12.72
N ASP A 237 -1.71 -11.42 -13.65
CA ASP A 237 -0.38 -10.85 -13.43
C ASP A 237 -0.45 -9.40 -12.88
N GLN A 238 -1.51 -8.66 -13.20
CA GLN A 238 -1.75 -7.29 -12.71
C GLN A 238 -2.49 -7.22 -11.37
N SER A 239 -3.02 -8.34 -10.84
CA SER A 239 -3.75 -8.34 -9.59
C SER A 239 -2.91 -7.82 -8.42
N LEU A 240 -3.51 -6.93 -7.61
CA LEU A 240 -2.88 -6.44 -6.40
C LEU A 240 -2.95 -7.46 -5.28
N ILE A 241 -1.77 -7.89 -4.80
CA ILE A 241 -1.62 -8.94 -3.81
C ILE A 241 -0.71 -8.48 -2.68
N CYS A 242 -1.02 -8.91 -1.45
CA CYS A 242 -0.12 -8.70 -0.34
C CYS A 242 1.00 -9.74 -0.34
N HIS A 243 2.11 -9.43 0.34
CA HIS A 243 3.26 -10.34 0.49
C HIS A 243 2.86 -11.77 0.89
N GLY A 244 1.98 -11.92 1.89
CA GLY A 244 1.53 -13.24 2.34
C GLY A 244 0.65 -14.01 1.33
N CYS A 245 -0.09 -13.30 0.47
CA CYS A 245 -0.78 -13.92 -0.65
C CYS A 245 0.20 -14.26 -1.77
N GLY A 246 1.09 -13.34 -2.15
CA GLY A 246 2.11 -13.57 -3.17
C GLY A 246 2.99 -14.77 -2.89
N LEU A 247 3.47 -14.93 -1.66
CA LEU A 247 4.23 -16.14 -1.28
C LEU A 247 3.39 -17.42 -1.36
N ARG A 248 2.07 -17.37 -1.08
CA ARG A 248 1.19 -18.52 -1.26
C ARG A 248 0.92 -18.82 -2.73
N CYS A 249 0.80 -17.80 -3.58
CA CYS A 249 0.71 -17.98 -5.03
C CYS A 249 1.98 -18.68 -5.53
N LEU A 250 3.14 -18.10 -5.22
CA LEU A 250 4.43 -18.61 -5.65
C LEU A 250 4.66 -20.03 -5.12
N SER A 251 4.32 -20.32 -3.88
CA SER A 251 4.45 -21.66 -3.28
C SER A 251 3.71 -22.72 -4.09
N GLN A 252 2.50 -22.42 -4.58
CA GLN A 252 1.70 -23.36 -5.36
C GLN A 252 2.25 -23.56 -6.77
N MET A 253 2.67 -22.49 -7.44
CA MET A 253 3.30 -22.57 -8.77
C MET A 253 4.66 -23.28 -8.69
N ALA A 254 5.48 -22.94 -7.71
CA ALA A 254 6.77 -23.58 -7.44
C ALA A 254 6.61 -25.06 -7.08
N TYR A 255 5.55 -25.45 -6.37
CA TYR A 255 5.24 -26.86 -6.11
C TYR A 255 5.02 -27.62 -7.42
N LYS A 256 4.25 -27.05 -8.36
CA LYS A 256 3.99 -27.68 -9.66
C LYS A 256 5.25 -27.80 -10.51
N GLN A 257 6.11 -26.80 -10.49
CA GLN A 257 7.41 -26.90 -11.15
C GLN A 257 8.29 -27.97 -10.51
N ARG A 258 8.37 -28.01 -9.18
CA ARG A 258 9.13 -29.04 -8.45
C ARG A 258 8.61 -30.45 -8.72
N GLU A 259 7.30 -30.62 -8.82
CA GLU A 259 6.63 -31.88 -9.17
C GLU A 259 6.96 -32.35 -10.60
N ALA A 260 7.17 -31.41 -11.52
CA ALA A 260 7.52 -31.69 -12.91
C ALA A 260 9.00 -32.05 -13.15
N ILE A 261 9.88 -31.88 -12.16
CA ILE A 261 11.30 -32.22 -12.29
C ILE A 261 11.46 -33.75 -12.41
N PRO A 262 12.10 -34.27 -13.47
CA PRO A 262 12.38 -35.69 -13.62
C PRO A 262 13.25 -36.26 -12.48
N ASN A 263 12.99 -37.51 -12.09
CA ASN A 263 13.70 -38.15 -10.97
C ASN A 263 15.20 -38.35 -11.22
N ASP A 264 15.61 -38.52 -12.47
CA ASP A 264 17.02 -38.65 -12.87
C ASP A 264 17.80 -37.32 -12.76
N GLU A 265 17.10 -36.19 -12.68
CA GLU A 265 17.70 -34.88 -12.41
C GLU A 265 17.83 -34.55 -10.91
N LEU A 266 17.44 -35.48 -10.04
CA LEU A 266 17.48 -35.33 -8.59
C LEU A 266 18.39 -36.38 -7.94
N PRO A 267 19.05 -36.06 -6.82
CA PRO A 267 19.85 -37.04 -6.09
C PRO A 267 19.03 -38.26 -5.65
N VAL A 268 19.64 -39.45 -5.67
CA VAL A 268 19.01 -40.69 -5.19
C VAL A 268 18.55 -40.57 -3.74
N THR A 269 19.28 -39.80 -2.91
CA THR A 269 18.89 -39.52 -1.52
C THR A 269 17.57 -38.77 -1.39
N VAL A 270 17.17 -38.02 -2.43
CA VAL A 270 15.88 -37.33 -2.50
C VAL A 270 14.80 -38.27 -3.01
N THR A 271 15.05 -38.97 -4.12
CA THR A 271 14.04 -39.80 -4.81
C THR A 271 13.76 -41.12 -4.09
N ALA A 272 14.68 -41.61 -3.26
CA ALA A 272 14.48 -42.80 -2.43
C ALA A 272 13.60 -42.55 -1.18
N ARG A 273 13.27 -41.29 -0.86
CA ARG A 273 12.44 -40.97 0.32
C ARG A 273 11.02 -41.49 0.12
N PRO A 274 10.45 -42.25 1.08
CA PRO A 274 9.06 -42.70 0.97
C PRO A 274 8.10 -41.50 1.03
N ASN A 275 6.98 -41.60 0.30
CA ASN A 275 5.93 -40.59 0.34
C ASN A 275 5.30 -40.50 1.73
N CYS A 276 5.11 -39.27 2.22
CA CYS A 276 4.32 -39.02 3.40
C CYS A 276 2.84 -39.36 3.12
N TYR A 277 2.16 -40.06 4.04
CA TYR A 277 0.74 -40.37 3.88
C TYR A 277 -0.16 -39.12 3.72
N TYR A 278 0.26 -38.01 4.34
CA TYR A 278 -0.44 -36.73 4.23
C TYR A 278 0.05 -35.87 3.06
N GLY A 279 1.11 -36.28 2.36
CA GLY A 279 1.70 -35.61 1.21
C GLY A 279 1.83 -34.09 1.37
N ARG A 280 1.46 -33.35 0.33
CA ARG A 280 1.39 -31.88 0.30
C ARG A 280 0.51 -31.24 1.39
N LYS A 281 -0.39 -32.01 2.02
CA LYS A 281 -1.26 -31.54 3.13
C LYS A 281 -0.68 -31.84 4.52
N CYS A 282 0.49 -32.48 4.60
CA CYS A 282 1.13 -32.78 5.88
C CYS A 282 1.40 -31.48 6.66
N ARG A 283 0.91 -31.40 7.90
CA ARG A 283 1.20 -30.25 8.79
C ARG A 283 2.55 -30.40 9.48
N THR A 284 2.93 -31.63 9.80
CA THR A 284 4.18 -31.97 10.51
C THR A 284 5.43 -31.59 9.73
N GLN A 285 5.36 -31.58 8.40
CA GLN A 285 6.47 -31.16 7.52
C GLN A 285 6.94 -29.72 7.79
N ARG A 286 6.10 -28.88 8.40
CA ARG A 286 6.38 -27.45 8.63
C ARG A 286 7.23 -27.17 9.85
N THR A 287 7.14 -28.04 10.85
CA THR A 287 7.73 -27.80 12.19
C THR A 287 8.69 -28.89 12.61
N ASN A 288 8.61 -30.09 12.03
CA ASN A 288 9.48 -31.20 12.36
C ASN A 288 10.46 -31.47 11.21
N MET A 289 11.68 -30.97 11.36
CA MET A 289 12.75 -31.11 10.39
C MET A 289 13.10 -32.57 10.11
N SER A 290 13.14 -33.42 11.14
CA SER A 290 13.43 -34.85 10.97
C SER A 290 12.34 -35.57 10.15
N HIS A 291 11.08 -35.19 10.32
CA HIS A 291 9.98 -35.69 9.48
C HIS A 291 10.14 -35.21 8.03
N ALA A 292 10.44 -33.92 7.84
CA ALA A 292 10.69 -33.36 6.52
C ALA A 292 11.83 -34.09 5.80
N HIS A 293 12.97 -34.35 6.46
CA HIS A 293 14.06 -35.12 5.85
C HIS A 293 13.68 -36.57 5.50
N ARG A 294 12.89 -37.24 6.34
CA ARG A 294 12.60 -38.67 6.17
C ARG A 294 11.58 -38.98 5.07
N TYR A 295 10.61 -38.09 4.83
CA TYR A 295 9.49 -38.37 3.92
C TYR A 295 9.41 -37.35 2.80
N ASN A 296 9.14 -37.80 1.57
CA ASN A 296 8.80 -36.92 0.46
C ASN A 296 7.42 -36.28 0.68
N HIS A 297 7.33 -34.96 0.45
CA HIS A 297 6.07 -34.20 0.50
C HIS A 297 5.64 -33.63 -0.87
N ILE A 298 6.43 -33.86 -1.92
CA ILE A 298 6.04 -33.65 -3.32
C ILE A 298 5.24 -34.87 -3.78
N CYS A 299 4.07 -35.06 -3.17
CA CYS A 299 3.13 -36.14 -3.44
C CYS A 299 1.73 -35.81 -2.91
N GLU A 300 0.71 -36.49 -3.41
CA GLU A 300 -0.68 -36.31 -2.98
C GLU A 300 -0.99 -37.06 -1.67
N GLN A 301 -2.03 -36.59 -0.97
CA GLN A 301 -2.51 -37.22 0.27
C GLN A 301 -3.15 -38.58 -0.04
N THR A 302 -2.70 -39.62 0.65
CA THR A 302 -3.22 -40.99 0.50
C THR A 302 -4.02 -41.49 1.71
N ARG A 303 -3.94 -40.78 2.85
CA ARG A 303 -4.70 -41.08 4.07
C ARG A 303 -5.46 -39.85 4.57
N PHE A 304 -6.77 -39.99 4.79
CA PHE A 304 -7.68 -38.91 5.19
C PHE A 304 -7.93 -38.88 6.70
#